data_AF-A0A438IVL8-F1
#
_entry.id   AF-A0A438IVL8-F1
#
_cell.length_a   1.000
_cell.length_b   1.000
_cell.length_c   1.000
_cell.angle_alpha   90.00
_cell.angle_beta   90.00
_cell.angle_gamma   90.00
#
_symmetry.space_group_name_H-M   'P 1'
#
loop_
_entity.id
_entity.type
_entity.pdbx_description
1 polymer ?
#
loop_
_entity_poly.entity_id
_entity_poly.type
_entity_poly.pdbx_seq_one_letter_code
_entity_poly.pdbx_strand_id
1 'polypeptide(L)'
;MIQIKMVKKCRDLGVGPGGFYRPGYQDGAKLRLQMMCLGMNWDPQTRKYEKWHPLDGSETPDIPHEFSVLVERAIQDSQSLIKKNSGENNVEDTLPRMSPNICIVNFYTTSGRLGLHQDRDESEESLLKGLPVVSFSLGDSAEFLYGNQRNVDAAAWKLSYHISTSNTQITWCSIFIPILHGRGMSDFVTSDSDGTKVMVAFYFKSKAKFR
;
A
#
# COMPACT_ATOMS: atom_id res chain seq x y z
N MET A 1 7.97 -2.06 18.83
CA MET A 1 6.88 -1.18 19.37
C MET A 1 6.07 -0.44 18.30
N ILE A 2 6.61 -0.19 17.10
CA ILE A 2 5.96 0.69 16.09
C ILE A 2 4.69 0.08 15.46
N GLN A 3 4.68 -1.23 15.20
CA GLN A 3 3.51 -1.93 14.65
C GLN A 3 2.25 -1.74 15.52
N ILE A 4 2.41 -1.88 16.84
CA ILE A 4 1.31 -1.70 17.80
C ILE A 4 0.75 -0.27 17.71
N LYS A 5 1.63 0.74 17.55
CA LYS A 5 1.20 2.14 17.39
C LYS A 5 0.42 2.34 16.09
N MET A 6 0.89 1.78 14.98
CA MET A 6 0.19 1.83 13.69
C MET A 6 -1.19 1.19 13.76
N VAL A 7 -1.27 -0.03 14.32
CA VAL A 7 -2.56 -0.75 14.47
C VAL A 7 -3.52 0.05 15.35
N LYS A 8 -3.06 0.58 16.49
CA LYS A 8 -3.89 1.43 17.36
C LYS A 8 -4.38 2.67 16.62
N LYS A 9 -3.50 3.37 15.91
CA LYS A 9 -3.86 4.56 15.14
C LYS A 9 -4.90 4.26 14.06
N CYS A 10 -4.69 3.19 13.28
CA CYS A 10 -5.65 2.75 12.27
C CYS A 10 -6.99 2.35 12.88
N ARG A 11 -6.99 1.72 14.07
CA ARG A 11 -8.22 1.37 14.79
C ARG A 11 -8.97 2.60 15.25
N ASP A 12 -8.29 3.56 15.87
CA ASP A 12 -8.89 4.77 16.42
C ASP A 12 -9.52 5.63 15.31
N LEU A 13 -8.81 5.79 14.18
CA LEU A 13 -9.34 6.47 12.99
C LEU A 13 -10.46 5.68 12.34
N GLY A 14 -10.30 4.36 12.26
CA GLY A 14 -11.21 3.47 11.54
C GLY A 14 -12.61 3.33 12.14
N VAL A 15 -12.80 3.67 13.42
CA VAL A 15 -14.12 3.71 14.08
C VAL A 15 -14.74 5.11 14.10
N GLY A 16 -13.99 6.14 13.70
CA GLY A 16 -14.43 7.53 13.65
C GLY A 16 -15.04 7.93 12.29
N PRO A 17 -15.36 9.23 12.13
CA PRO A 17 -15.76 9.80 10.83
C PRO A 17 -14.70 9.57 9.76
N GLY A 18 -15.12 9.19 8.56
CA GLY A 18 -14.20 8.87 7.46
C GLY A 18 -13.46 7.55 7.65
N GLY A 19 -13.92 6.73 8.58
CA GLY A 19 -13.32 5.46 8.99
C GLY A 19 -13.52 4.31 8.00
N PHE A 20 -13.47 3.08 8.52
CA PHE A 20 -13.57 1.89 7.66
C PHE A 20 -14.97 1.70 7.08
N TYR A 21 -15.01 1.51 5.76
CA TYR A 21 -16.20 1.08 5.05
C TYR A 21 -15.91 -0.14 4.17
N ARG A 22 -16.95 -0.79 3.65
CA ARG A 22 -16.78 -1.88 2.68
C ARG A 22 -17.05 -1.34 1.27
N PRO A 23 -16.03 -1.16 0.42
CA PRO A 23 -16.23 -0.58 -0.89
C PRO A 23 -17.03 -1.52 -1.79
N GLY A 24 -17.85 -0.93 -2.67
CA GLY A 24 -18.67 -1.65 -3.63
C GLY A 24 -18.65 -1.00 -5.00
N TYR A 25 -19.06 -1.76 -5.99
CA TYR A 25 -19.24 -1.35 -7.37
C TYR A 25 -20.73 -1.20 -7.69
N GLN A 26 -21.06 -0.43 -8.73
CA GLN A 26 -22.44 -0.19 -9.20
C GLN A 26 -23.23 -1.47 -9.54
N ASP A 27 -22.54 -2.55 -9.91
CA ASP A 27 -23.14 -3.87 -10.17
C ASP A 27 -23.53 -4.63 -8.88
N GLY A 28 -23.31 -4.02 -7.71
CA GLY A 28 -23.57 -4.61 -6.40
C GLY A 28 -22.44 -5.49 -5.87
N ALA A 29 -21.38 -5.73 -6.66
CA ALA A 29 -20.21 -6.47 -6.19
C ALA A 29 -19.49 -5.67 -5.10
N LYS A 30 -19.16 -6.31 -3.99
CA LYS A 30 -18.39 -5.70 -2.90
C LYS A 30 -17.00 -6.30 -2.81
N LEU A 31 -16.01 -5.46 -2.54
CA LEU A 31 -14.68 -5.94 -2.22
C LEU A 31 -14.72 -6.81 -0.96
N ARG A 32 -13.80 -7.77 -0.87
CA ARG A 32 -13.66 -8.67 0.28
C ARG A 32 -12.64 -8.12 1.27
N LEU A 33 -12.77 -6.84 1.58
CA LEU A 33 -11.98 -6.08 2.54
C LEU A 33 -12.81 -4.89 3.05
N GLN A 34 -12.40 -4.30 4.16
CA GLN A 34 -12.80 -2.95 4.53
C GLN A 34 -11.67 -1.98 4.18
N MET A 35 -12.02 -0.76 3.78
CA MET A 35 -11.09 0.27 3.33
C MET A 35 -11.36 1.56 4.09
N MET A 36 -10.29 2.30 4.37
CA MET A 36 -10.31 3.67 4.86
C MET A 36 -9.20 4.42 4.13
N CYS A 37 -9.42 5.68 3.78
CA CYS A 37 -8.41 6.52 3.16
C CYS A 37 -7.99 7.63 4.12
N LEU A 38 -6.70 7.95 4.13
CA LEU A 38 -6.11 9.05 4.88
C LEU A 38 -5.48 10.04 3.88
N GLY A 39 -5.64 11.33 4.13
CA GLY A 39 -5.27 12.40 3.21
C GLY A 39 -6.35 12.60 2.13
N MET A 40 -6.24 11.88 1.02
CA MET A 40 -7.24 11.87 -0.06
C MET A 40 -7.96 10.52 -0.13
N ASN A 41 -9.27 10.55 -0.31
CA ASN A 41 -10.12 9.40 -0.59
C ASN A 41 -9.95 8.90 -2.02
N TRP A 42 -9.65 7.62 -2.20
CA TRP A 42 -9.79 6.94 -3.49
C TRP A 42 -11.19 6.33 -3.61
N ASP A 43 -11.96 6.77 -4.60
CA ASP A 43 -13.24 6.15 -4.91
C ASP A 43 -13.06 5.03 -5.95
N PRO A 44 -13.32 3.75 -5.61
CA PRO A 44 -13.18 2.63 -6.54
C PRO A 44 -14.14 2.69 -7.73
N GLN A 45 -15.25 3.41 -7.61
CA GLN A 45 -16.27 3.50 -8.64
C GLN A 45 -15.88 4.52 -9.70
N THR A 46 -15.52 5.73 -9.28
CA THR A 46 -15.13 6.81 -10.21
C THR A 46 -13.66 6.76 -10.58
N ARG A 47 -12.84 6.03 -9.81
CA ARG A 47 -11.38 5.95 -9.94
C ARG A 47 -10.72 7.32 -9.80
N LYS A 48 -11.27 8.15 -8.91
CA LYS A 48 -10.80 9.51 -8.64
C LYS A 48 -10.40 9.66 -7.19
N TYR A 49 -9.51 10.62 -6.97
CA TYR A 49 -9.10 11.06 -5.65
C TYR A 49 -9.89 12.31 -5.25
N GLU A 50 -10.55 12.25 -4.09
CA GLU A 50 -11.40 13.32 -3.54
C GLU A 50 -11.12 13.50 -2.05
N LYS A 51 -11.58 14.60 -1.44
CA LYS A 51 -11.39 14.84 0.01
C LYS A 51 -12.47 14.21 0.89
N TRP A 52 -13.56 13.76 0.29
CA TRP A 52 -14.76 13.36 1.01
C TRP A 52 -14.90 11.85 1.07
N HIS A 53 -15.26 11.35 2.24
CA HIS A 53 -15.54 9.95 2.46
C HIS A 53 -16.90 9.58 1.84
N PRO A 54 -17.01 8.46 1.09
CA PRO A 54 -18.11 8.24 0.17
C PRO A 54 -19.44 7.84 0.84
N LEU A 55 -19.42 7.46 2.13
CA LEU A 55 -20.63 7.00 2.82
C LEU A 55 -21.23 8.02 3.79
N ASP A 56 -20.41 8.71 4.56
CA ASP A 56 -20.84 9.65 5.59
C ASP A 56 -20.61 11.11 5.20
N GLY A 57 -19.91 11.37 4.08
CA GLY A 57 -19.62 12.71 3.57
C GLY A 57 -18.63 13.51 4.42
N SER A 58 -17.99 12.90 5.43
CA SER A 58 -16.96 13.61 6.21
C SER A 58 -15.69 13.80 5.38
N GLU A 59 -14.84 14.76 5.76
CA GLU A 59 -13.49 14.85 5.21
C GLU A 59 -12.67 13.62 5.66
N THR A 60 -11.78 13.13 4.80
CA THR A 60 -10.88 12.03 5.16
C THR A 60 -9.89 12.48 6.24
N PRO A 61 -9.56 11.62 7.22
CA PRO A 61 -8.58 11.98 8.23
C PRO A 61 -7.20 12.22 7.62
N ASP A 62 -6.40 13.11 8.21
CA ASP A 62 -5.04 13.34 7.77
C ASP A 62 -4.14 12.10 7.92
N ILE A 63 -3.10 12.02 7.10
CA ILE A 63 -2.06 10.99 7.25
C ILE A 63 -1.28 11.28 8.54
N PRO A 64 -1.23 10.34 9.51
CA PRO A 64 -0.43 10.52 10.72
C PRO A 64 1.03 10.77 10.35
N HIS A 65 1.65 11.79 10.95
CA HIS A 65 3.05 12.15 10.67
C HIS A 65 4.01 10.95 10.81
N GLU A 66 3.73 10.08 11.77
CA GLU A 66 4.46 8.84 12.03
C GLU A 66 4.50 7.91 10.79
N PHE A 67 3.45 7.89 9.97
CA PHE A 67 3.38 7.08 8.75
C PHE A 67 4.26 7.69 7.66
N SER A 68 4.26 9.02 7.50
CA SER A 68 5.13 9.70 6.54
C SER A 68 6.61 9.50 6.86
N VAL A 69 6.99 9.52 8.15
CA VAL A 69 8.35 9.20 8.59
C VAL A 69 8.74 7.76 8.25
N LEU A 70 7.81 6.81 8.40
CA LEU A 70 8.06 5.42 8.02
C LEU A 70 8.24 5.24 6.51
N VAL A 71 7.46 5.95 5.70
CA VAL A 71 7.60 5.98 4.25
C VAL A 71 8.97 6.50 3.84
N GLU A 72 9.38 7.64 4.41
CA GLU A 72 10.68 8.23 4.13
C GLU A 72 11.82 7.25 4.45
N ARG A 73 11.78 6.61 5.62
CA ARG A 73 12.77 5.60 6.03
C ARG A 73 12.80 4.41 5.08
N ALA A 74 11.64 3.88 4.71
CA ALA A 74 11.54 2.74 3.80
C ALA A 74 12.18 3.04 2.43
N ILE A 75 11.96 4.25 1.91
CA ILE A 75 12.57 4.73 0.67
C ILE A 75 14.08 4.85 0.84
N GLN A 76 14.57 5.49 1.91
CA GLN A 76 16.00 5.64 2.17
C GLN A 76 16.73 4.30 2.33
N ASP A 77 16.12 3.34 3.03
CA ASP A 77 16.65 1.99 3.19
C ASP A 77 16.74 1.28 1.84
N SER A 78 15.70 1.40 1.02
CA SER A 78 15.66 0.81 -0.33
C SER A 78 16.68 1.45 -1.27
N GLN A 79 16.82 2.78 -1.25
CA GLN A 79 17.86 3.50 -1.98
C GLN A 79 19.27 3.03 -1.56
N SER A 80 19.50 2.83 -0.26
CA SER A 80 20.78 2.32 0.25
C SER A 80 21.08 0.91 -0.26
N LEU A 81 20.06 0.04 -0.35
CA LEU A 81 20.19 -1.30 -0.91
C LEU A 81 20.45 -1.29 -2.42
N ILE A 82 19.74 -0.44 -3.19
CA ILE A 82 19.98 -0.26 -4.62
C ILE A 82 21.43 0.14 -4.84
N LYS A 83 21.88 1.22 -4.18
CA LYS A 83 23.25 1.73 -4.31
C LYS A 83 24.31 0.65 -4.01
N LYS A 84 24.06 -0.20 -3.00
CA LYS A 84 24.95 -1.30 -2.64
C LYS A 84 24.98 -2.42 -3.69
N ASN A 85 23.85 -2.73 -4.31
CA ASN A 85 23.70 -3.89 -5.20
C ASN A 85 23.99 -3.59 -6.67
N SER A 86 23.61 -2.41 -7.16
CA SER A 86 23.77 -2.03 -8.58
C SER A 86 24.97 -1.12 -8.84
N GLY A 87 25.57 -0.53 -7.80
CA GLY A 87 26.62 0.48 -7.95
C GLY A 87 26.13 1.77 -8.61
N GLU A 88 24.82 1.99 -8.66
CA GLU A 88 24.19 3.12 -9.35
C GLU A 88 24.49 4.43 -8.62
N ASN A 89 25.07 5.40 -9.34
CA ASN A 89 25.51 6.68 -8.76
C ASN A 89 24.33 7.63 -8.50
N ASN A 90 23.22 7.47 -9.25
CA ASN A 90 22.04 8.31 -9.10
C ASN A 90 20.79 7.47 -8.76
N VAL A 91 20.72 7.02 -7.52
CA VAL A 91 19.63 6.17 -7.04
C VAL A 91 18.27 6.87 -7.05
N GLU A 92 18.23 8.20 -7.05
CA GLU A 92 16.97 8.96 -7.07
C GLU A 92 16.29 8.94 -8.44
N ASP A 93 17.03 8.69 -9.53
CA ASP A 93 16.46 8.44 -10.86
C ASP A 93 15.73 7.09 -10.93
N THR A 94 16.15 6.14 -10.09
CA THR A 94 15.56 4.78 -10.00
C THR A 94 14.45 4.73 -8.95
N LEU A 95 14.67 5.35 -7.80
CA LEU A 95 13.74 5.45 -6.68
C LEU A 95 13.63 6.90 -6.21
N PRO A 96 12.70 7.68 -6.78
CA PRO A 96 12.47 9.06 -6.35
C PRO A 96 11.99 9.11 -4.91
N ARG A 97 12.38 10.18 -4.20
CA ARG A 97 11.75 10.51 -2.91
C ARG A 97 10.31 10.97 -3.13
N MET A 98 9.44 10.72 -2.15
CA MET A 98 8.06 11.20 -2.18
C MET A 98 7.58 11.66 -0.81
N SER A 99 6.53 12.49 -0.82
CA SER A 99 5.74 12.85 0.37
C SER A 99 4.29 12.40 0.12
N PRO A 100 3.79 11.39 0.83
CA PRO A 100 2.46 10.85 0.55
C PRO A 100 1.37 11.85 0.93
N ASN A 101 0.40 12.03 0.04
CA ASN A 101 -0.87 12.71 0.29
C ASN A 101 -2.07 11.74 0.22
N ILE A 102 -1.82 10.47 -0.10
CA ILE A 102 -2.78 9.37 -0.19
C ILE A 102 -2.24 8.20 0.64
N CYS A 103 -3.07 7.66 1.54
CA CYS A 103 -2.79 6.43 2.26
C CYS A 103 -4.08 5.61 2.36
N ILE A 104 -4.12 4.42 1.76
CA ILE A 104 -5.30 3.54 1.77
C ILE A 104 -5.05 2.38 2.72
N VAL A 105 -5.78 2.39 3.82
CA VAL A 105 -5.76 1.34 4.84
C VAL A 105 -6.79 0.28 4.45
N ASN A 106 -6.34 -0.94 4.21
CA ASN A 106 -7.19 -2.08 3.88
C ASN A 106 -7.20 -3.08 5.03
N PHE A 107 -8.36 -3.31 5.62
CA PHE A 107 -8.55 -4.35 6.62
C PHE A 107 -9.11 -5.62 5.98
N TYR A 108 -8.40 -6.73 6.13
CA TYR A 108 -8.79 -8.02 5.59
C TYR A 108 -9.18 -8.97 6.72
N THR A 109 -10.30 -9.66 6.54
CA THR A 109 -10.62 -10.84 7.34
C THR A 109 -9.93 -12.07 6.76
N THR A 110 -9.98 -13.22 7.44
CA THR A 110 -9.36 -14.49 7.00
C THR A 110 -9.80 -14.93 5.59
N SER A 111 -11.02 -14.57 5.17
CA SER A 111 -11.55 -14.86 3.82
C SER A 111 -11.27 -13.76 2.79
N GLY A 112 -10.60 -12.68 3.22
CA GLY A 112 -10.37 -11.47 2.46
C GLY A 112 -9.43 -11.68 1.28
N ARG A 113 -9.74 -11.03 0.16
CA ARG A 113 -8.98 -11.13 -1.09
C ARG A 113 -9.11 -9.86 -1.89
N LEU A 114 -8.03 -9.47 -2.55
CA LEU A 114 -8.01 -8.40 -3.55
C LEU A 114 -7.46 -8.97 -4.86
N GLY A 115 -8.20 -8.83 -5.96
CA GLY A 115 -7.81 -9.36 -7.27
C GLY A 115 -6.63 -8.60 -7.89
N LEU A 116 -6.05 -9.16 -8.97
CA LEU A 116 -4.99 -8.49 -9.73
C LEU A 116 -5.49 -7.14 -10.26
N HIS A 117 -4.91 -6.07 -9.75
CA HIS A 117 -5.18 -4.68 -10.10
C HIS A 117 -3.85 -3.92 -10.18
N GLN A 118 -3.85 -2.84 -10.93
CA GLN A 118 -2.71 -1.96 -11.09
C GLN A 118 -3.11 -0.57 -10.58
N ASP A 119 -2.24 0.01 -9.76
CA ASP A 119 -2.37 1.40 -9.31
C ASP A 119 -1.93 2.33 -10.44
N ARG A 120 -2.87 3.16 -10.90
CA ARG A 120 -2.71 4.03 -12.08
C ARG A 120 -3.71 5.19 -12.12
N ASP A 121 -4.32 5.48 -10.99
CA ASP A 121 -5.39 6.49 -10.88
C ASP A 121 -4.85 7.84 -10.37
N GLU A 122 -3.54 7.92 -10.16
CA GLU A 122 -2.79 9.08 -9.71
C GLU A 122 -2.51 10.06 -10.85
N SER A 123 -2.04 11.26 -10.50
CA SER A 123 -1.80 12.31 -11.49
C SER A 123 -0.75 11.89 -12.52
N GLU A 124 -0.93 12.35 -13.76
CA GLU A 124 0.00 12.09 -14.85
C GLU A 124 1.44 12.52 -14.50
N GLU A 125 1.60 13.62 -13.76
CA GLU A 125 2.91 14.04 -13.25
C GLU A 125 3.53 13.02 -12.28
N SER A 126 2.74 12.47 -11.35
CA SER A 126 3.21 11.46 -10.40
C SER A 126 3.66 10.20 -11.14
N LEU A 127 2.84 9.77 -12.10
CA LEU A 127 3.15 8.68 -13.02
C LEU A 127 4.46 9.02 -13.77
N LEU A 128 4.52 10.10 -14.56
CA LEU A 128 5.72 10.56 -15.30
C LEU A 128 7.00 10.54 -14.47
N LYS A 129 6.92 11.01 -13.22
CA LYS A 129 8.07 11.09 -12.33
C LYS A 129 8.53 9.74 -11.78
N GLY A 130 7.68 8.71 -11.80
CA GLY A 130 8.06 7.42 -11.23
C GLY A 130 7.97 7.37 -9.72
N LEU A 131 7.00 8.05 -9.11
CA LEU A 131 6.84 8.00 -7.65
C LEU A 131 6.49 6.57 -7.17
N PRO A 132 7.05 6.10 -6.03
CA PRO A 132 6.92 4.72 -5.59
C PRO A 132 5.64 4.45 -4.78
N VAL A 133 5.17 3.20 -4.80
CA VAL A 133 4.16 2.71 -3.84
C VAL A 133 4.88 2.09 -2.65
N VAL A 134 4.52 2.47 -1.42
CA VAL A 134 5.10 1.94 -0.19
C VAL A 134 4.03 1.22 0.63
N SER A 135 4.15 -0.09 0.75
CA SER A 135 3.18 -0.93 1.47
C SER A 135 3.72 -1.42 2.81
N PHE A 136 2.95 -1.20 3.87
CA PHE A 136 3.20 -1.72 5.21
C PHE A 136 2.25 -2.87 5.49
N SER A 137 2.83 -4.07 5.66
CA SER A 137 2.06 -5.25 6.07
C SER A 137 2.21 -5.43 7.57
N LEU A 138 1.10 -5.42 8.28
CA LEU A 138 1.03 -5.72 9.71
C LEU A 138 0.23 -7.01 9.84
N GLY A 139 0.54 -7.87 10.81
CA GLY A 139 -0.36 -8.94 11.22
C GLY A 139 -0.31 -10.31 10.51
N ASP A 140 -1.42 -10.83 9.96
CA ASP A 140 -1.53 -12.21 9.50
C ASP A 140 -0.75 -12.37 8.19
N SER A 141 -0.36 -13.61 7.94
CA SER A 141 0.37 -13.97 6.74
C SER A 141 -0.50 -13.81 5.50
N ALA A 142 0.01 -13.11 4.48
CA ALA A 142 -0.66 -12.95 3.20
C ALA A 142 0.23 -13.47 2.06
N GLU A 143 -0.41 -14.07 1.06
CA GLU A 143 0.19 -14.30 -0.25
C GLU A 143 0.01 -13.04 -1.10
N PHE A 144 1.11 -12.38 -1.44
CA PHE A 144 1.16 -11.27 -2.37
C PHE A 144 1.68 -11.79 -3.72
N LEU A 145 0.84 -11.73 -4.73
CA LEU A 145 1.16 -12.08 -6.11
C LEU A 145 1.41 -10.81 -6.89
N TYR A 146 2.43 -10.81 -7.75
CA TYR A 146 2.68 -9.69 -8.64
C TYR A 146 3.22 -10.11 -10.02
N GLY A 147 3.02 -9.23 -11.00
CA GLY A 147 3.48 -9.43 -12.37
C GLY A 147 3.20 -8.24 -13.28
N ASN A 148 3.72 -8.30 -14.51
CA ASN A 148 3.53 -7.28 -15.55
C ASN A 148 2.20 -7.44 -16.31
N GLN A 149 1.65 -8.66 -16.36
CA GLN A 149 0.41 -8.98 -17.04
C GLN A 149 -0.73 -9.27 -16.06
N ARG A 150 -1.98 -9.08 -16.51
CA ARG A 150 -3.17 -9.43 -15.70
C ARG A 150 -3.46 -10.92 -15.88
N ASN A 151 -2.46 -11.74 -15.63
CA ASN A 151 -2.51 -13.19 -15.76
C ASN A 151 -1.87 -13.79 -14.51
N VAL A 152 -2.67 -14.52 -13.72
CA VAL A 152 -2.20 -15.14 -12.48
C VAL A 152 -1.18 -16.25 -12.78
N ASP A 153 -1.33 -16.95 -13.91
CA ASP A 153 -0.44 -18.04 -14.32
C ASP A 153 0.90 -17.51 -14.88
N ALA A 154 0.92 -16.24 -15.29
CA ALA A 154 2.15 -15.51 -15.65
C ALA A 154 2.67 -14.59 -14.54
N ALA A 155 2.07 -14.65 -13.34
CA ALA A 155 2.57 -13.92 -12.19
C ALA A 155 3.91 -14.53 -11.79
N ALA A 156 4.98 -13.76 -11.97
CA ALA A 156 6.33 -14.28 -11.90
C ALA A 156 6.74 -14.69 -10.47
N TRP A 157 6.05 -14.19 -9.43
CA TRP A 157 6.49 -14.33 -8.05
C TRP A 157 5.33 -14.33 -7.05
N LYS A 158 5.54 -15.08 -5.96
CA LYS A 158 4.64 -15.19 -4.82
C LYS A 158 5.44 -14.89 -3.57
N LEU A 159 5.21 -13.73 -2.94
CA LEU A 159 5.72 -13.52 -1.59
C LEU A 159 4.69 -14.02 -0.60
N SER A 160 5.10 -14.96 0.24
CA SER A 160 4.36 -15.38 1.43
C SER A 160 5.05 -14.72 2.61
N TYR A 161 4.37 -13.79 3.27
CA TYR A 161 4.90 -13.12 4.45
C TYR A 161 4.41 -13.83 5.70
N HIS A 162 5.27 -14.02 6.71
CA HIS A 162 4.86 -14.43 8.04
C HIS A 162 5.16 -13.30 9.01
N ILE A 163 4.13 -12.81 9.70
CA ILE A 163 4.27 -11.79 10.73
C ILE A 163 3.62 -12.38 11.99
N SER A 164 4.45 -12.63 13.00
CA SER A 164 4.00 -13.18 14.27
C SER A 164 3.58 -12.04 15.18
N THR A 165 2.27 -11.83 15.35
CA THR A 165 1.77 -11.13 16.54
C THR A 165 0.66 -11.96 17.18
N SER A 166 0.83 -12.27 18.46
CA SER A 166 -0.16 -12.97 19.25
C SER A 166 -1.39 -12.06 19.44
N ASN A 167 -2.54 -12.50 18.95
CA ASN A 167 -3.89 -12.06 19.37
C ASN A 167 -4.44 -10.69 18.93
N THR A 168 -4.21 -10.21 17.71
CA THR A 168 -5.10 -9.16 17.16
C THR A 168 -5.37 -9.41 15.71
N GLN A 169 -6.63 -9.38 15.27
CA GLN A 169 -7.05 -9.38 13.86
C GLN A 169 -6.57 -8.11 13.14
N ILE A 170 -6.30 -8.21 11.84
CA ILE A 170 -5.15 -7.51 11.24
C ILE A 170 -5.50 -6.50 10.15
N THR A 171 -4.78 -5.38 10.22
CA THR A 171 -4.78 -4.24 9.29
C THR A 171 -3.67 -4.38 8.25
N TRP A 172 -3.98 -4.34 6.95
CA TRP A 172 -3.00 -4.07 5.90
C TRP A 172 -3.01 -2.55 5.63
N CYS A 173 -1.86 -1.88 5.62
CA CYS A 173 -1.79 -0.44 5.35
C CYS A 173 -0.92 -0.22 4.12
N SER A 174 -1.53 0.18 3.01
CA SER A 174 -0.76 0.47 1.80
C SER A 174 -0.79 1.97 1.52
N ILE A 175 0.38 2.55 1.30
CA ILE A 175 0.57 3.97 0.98
C ILE A 175 0.92 4.03 -0.51
N PHE A 176 0.10 4.73 -1.30
CA PHE A 176 0.03 4.58 -2.76
C PHE A 176 0.49 5.86 -3.48
N ILE A 177 1.45 5.78 -4.42
CA ILE A 177 1.62 6.66 -5.61
C ILE A 177 2.45 5.88 -6.72
N PRO A 178 2.13 5.85 -8.04
CA PRO A 178 2.84 5.09 -9.10
C PRO A 178 3.48 5.92 -10.26
N ILE A 179 3.98 5.19 -11.30
CA ILE A 179 5.09 5.46 -12.26
C ILE A 179 4.70 5.41 -13.78
N LEU A 180 5.58 5.94 -14.66
CA LEU A 180 5.62 5.83 -16.12
C LEU A 180 6.71 4.87 -16.63
N HIS A 181 6.41 4.27 -17.77
CA HIS A 181 7.10 3.17 -18.44
C HIS A 181 8.64 3.29 -18.53
N GLY A 182 9.35 2.19 -18.24
CA GLY A 182 10.57 1.87 -19.00
C GLY A 182 11.76 1.17 -18.33
N ARG A 183 11.79 0.94 -17.01
CA ARG A 183 12.99 0.33 -16.37
C ARG A 183 12.64 -0.86 -15.48
N GLY A 184 13.53 -1.86 -15.46
CA GLY A 184 13.29 -3.19 -14.90
C GLY A 184 12.85 -3.19 -13.43
N MET A 185 11.91 -4.09 -13.11
CA MET A 185 11.38 -4.31 -11.76
C MET A 185 12.49 -4.75 -10.80
N SER A 186 12.72 -4.00 -9.73
CA SER A 186 13.49 -4.44 -8.58
C SER A 186 12.66 -4.20 -7.31
N ASP A 187 12.31 -5.28 -6.62
CA ASP A 187 11.59 -5.22 -5.35
C ASP A 187 12.56 -5.16 -4.18
N PHE A 188 12.29 -4.26 -3.23
CA PHE A 188 13.03 -4.21 -1.98
C PHE A 188 12.09 -4.50 -0.83
N VAL A 189 12.22 -5.71 -0.30
CA VAL A 189 11.62 -6.06 0.99
C VAL A 189 12.61 -5.67 2.07
N THR A 190 12.31 -4.59 2.78
CA THR A 190 13.07 -4.20 3.96
C THR A 190 12.35 -4.71 5.21
N SER A 191 13.07 -4.78 6.32
CA SER A 191 12.49 -5.01 7.62
C SER A 191 12.99 -3.93 8.55
N ASP A 192 12.09 -3.27 9.26
CA ASP A 192 12.53 -2.40 10.34
C ASP A 192 13.13 -3.22 11.49
N SER A 193 13.71 -2.53 12.47
CA SER A 193 14.32 -3.14 13.66
C SER A 193 13.33 -3.91 14.54
N ASP A 194 12.02 -3.69 14.37
CA ASP A 194 10.93 -4.35 15.09
C ASP A 194 10.38 -5.58 14.32
N GLY A 195 10.95 -5.90 13.15
CA GLY A 195 10.50 -7.00 12.30
C GLY A 195 9.29 -6.67 11.41
N THR A 196 8.87 -5.40 11.33
CA THR A 196 7.85 -4.93 10.39
C THR A 196 8.37 -5.08 8.99
N LYS A 197 7.65 -5.86 8.18
CA LYS A 197 7.98 -6.02 6.76
C LYS A 197 7.43 -4.82 6.00
N VAL A 198 8.32 -4.10 5.35
CA VAL A 198 7.99 -2.99 4.47
C VAL A 198 8.33 -3.42 3.06
N MET A 199 7.33 -3.35 2.19
CA MET A 199 7.52 -3.61 0.77
C MET A 199 7.49 -2.26 0.07
N VAL A 200 8.64 -1.84 -0.42
CA VAL A 200 8.73 -0.71 -1.35
C VAL A 200 8.66 -1.29 -2.75
N ALA A 201 7.59 -0.94 -3.44
CA ALA A 201 7.14 -1.63 -4.63
C ALA A 201 7.09 -0.66 -5.81
N PHE A 202 7.71 -1.03 -6.92
CA PHE A 202 7.65 -0.31 -8.19
C PHE A 202 6.67 -1.01 -9.12
N TYR A 203 5.47 -0.46 -9.27
CA TYR A 203 4.47 -0.88 -10.24
C TYR A 203 4.13 -2.39 -10.21
N PHE A 204 2.99 -2.74 -9.60
CA PHE A 204 2.54 -4.14 -9.61
C PHE A 204 1.10 -4.29 -10.03
N LYS A 205 0.83 -5.34 -10.82
CA LYS A 205 -0.47 -5.98 -10.77
C LYS A 205 -0.50 -6.88 -9.55
N SER A 206 -1.08 -6.43 -8.45
CA SER A 206 -0.99 -7.17 -7.20
C SER A 206 -2.28 -7.92 -6.85
N LYS A 207 -2.14 -9.12 -6.29
CA LYS A 207 -3.26 -9.88 -5.68
C LYS A 207 -2.87 -10.30 -4.28
N ALA A 208 -3.67 -9.89 -3.31
CA ALA A 208 -3.55 -10.34 -1.93
C ALA A 208 -4.53 -11.49 -1.68
N LYS A 209 -4.01 -12.62 -1.19
CA LYS A 209 -4.82 -13.75 -0.73
C LYS A 209 -4.31 -14.20 0.64
N PHE A 210 -5.17 -14.11 1.65
CA PHE A 210 -4.89 -14.61 2.99
C PHE A 210 -5.09 -16.14 3.05
N ARG A 211 -4.29 -16.81 3.87
CA ARG A 211 -4.41 -18.25 4.17
C ARG A 211 -5.11 -18.45 5.51
#